data_AF-A0A6I1ZG08-F1
#
_entry.id   AF-A0A6I1ZG08-F1
#
_cell.length_a   1.000
_cell.length_b   1.000
_cell.length_c   1.000
_cell.angle_alpha   90.00
_cell.angle_beta   90.00
_cell.angle_gamma   90.00
#
_symmetry.space_group_name_H-M   'P 1'
#
loop_
_entity.id
_entity.type
_entity.pdbx_description
1 polymer ?
#
loop_
_entity_poly.entity_id
_entity_poly.type
_entity_poly.pdbx_seq_one_letter_code
_entity_poly.pdbx_strand_id
1 'polypeptide(L)'
;MKTAVVLSDHGMVAIDSTRVIFIDDYIDLNQAGVIDWSPVLGLRPPEELREDIYEALKTAHPHLQAYRREEMPGRLHYSNHHRIPYIIGIADEGWSITSHTFYDRDPSYFSGGDHGYDNRYPSMYGIFIARGPAFENGLKVPPFQNIHIYNLIANVLGLEPAPNDGCLDSVKVMLD
;
A
#
# COMPACT_ATOMS: atom_id res chain seq x y z
N MET A 1 -32.99 -11.71 -10.78
CA MET A 1 -31.59 -11.57 -11.25
C MET A 1 -30.66 -11.74 -10.06
N LYS A 2 -29.50 -12.37 -10.23
CA LYS A 2 -28.49 -12.49 -9.16
C LYS A 2 -27.62 -11.23 -9.12
N THR A 3 -27.16 -10.87 -7.94
CA THR A 3 -26.19 -9.78 -7.75
C THR A 3 -24.77 -10.29 -7.98
N ALA A 4 -23.95 -9.51 -8.70
CA ALA A 4 -22.53 -9.73 -8.89
C ALA A 4 -21.75 -8.45 -8.56
N VAL A 5 -20.62 -8.61 -7.87
CA VAL A 5 -19.64 -7.56 -7.61
C VAL A 5 -18.30 -8.05 -8.13
N VAL A 6 -17.66 -7.25 -8.98
CA VAL A 6 -16.33 -7.49 -9.55
C VAL A 6 -15.43 -6.36 -9.05
N LEU A 7 -14.30 -6.72 -8.46
CA LEU A 7 -13.38 -5.76 -7.87
C LEU A 7 -11.94 -6.25 -7.99
N SER A 8 -10.99 -5.37 -7.67
CA SER A 8 -9.58 -5.70 -7.47
C SER A 8 -9.09 -5.06 -6.17
N ASP A 9 -8.08 -5.67 -5.60
CA ASP A 9 -7.30 -5.22 -4.45
C ASP A 9 -6.55 -3.90 -4.72
N HIS A 10 -5.86 -3.80 -5.87
CA HIS A 10 -5.07 -2.62 -6.23
C HIS A 10 -4.84 -2.54 -7.75
N GLY A 11 -4.27 -1.42 -8.20
CA GLY A 11 -3.80 -1.27 -9.58
C GLY A 11 -2.35 -1.75 -9.76
N MET A 12 -1.66 -1.16 -10.73
CA MET A 12 -0.29 -1.53 -11.14
C MET A 12 0.38 -0.33 -11.81
N VAL A 13 1.69 -0.16 -11.63
CA VAL A 13 2.49 0.86 -12.31
C VAL A 13 3.77 0.27 -12.87
N ALA A 14 4.29 0.86 -13.97
CA ALA A 14 5.54 0.41 -14.56
C ALA A 14 6.77 0.81 -13.72
N ILE A 15 7.68 -0.15 -13.51
CA ILE A 15 8.98 0.05 -12.89
C ILE A 15 10.11 -0.01 -13.92
N ASP A 16 11.26 0.57 -13.57
CA ASP A 16 12.43 0.66 -14.44
C ASP A 16 13.70 0.30 -13.65
N SER A 17 14.57 -0.53 -14.21
CA SER A 17 15.80 -0.99 -13.55
C SER A 17 16.82 0.13 -13.32
N THR A 18 16.64 1.31 -13.93
CA THR A 18 17.42 2.52 -13.65
C THR A 18 16.84 3.37 -12.51
N ARG A 19 15.62 3.07 -12.05
CA ARG A 19 14.93 3.74 -10.94
C ARG A 19 14.92 2.87 -9.69
N VAL A 20 16.12 2.56 -9.20
CA VAL A 20 16.32 1.65 -8.06
C VAL A 20 17.07 2.37 -6.95
N ILE A 21 16.60 2.18 -5.71
CA ILE A 21 17.20 2.70 -4.49
C ILE A 21 17.94 1.56 -3.82
N PHE A 22 19.27 1.65 -3.79
CA PHE A 22 20.14 0.69 -3.12
C PHE A 22 20.28 1.07 -1.65
N ILE A 23 19.54 0.39 -0.77
CA ILE A 23 19.50 0.77 0.65
C ILE A 23 20.83 0.48 1.36
N ASP A 24 21.62 -0.47 0.84
CA ASP A 24 22.94 -0.84 1.35
C ASP A 24 24.03 0.20 1.09
N ASP A 25 23.74 1.26 0.34
CA ASP A 25 24.60 2.45 0.26
C ASP A 25 24.54 3.32 1.52
N TYR A 26 23.46 3.19 2.30
CA TYR A 26 23.17 4.09 3.42
C TYR A 26 23.24 3.40 4.79
N ILE A 27 22.99 2.09 4.85
CA ILE A 27 22.92 1.34 6.12
C ILE A 27 23.54 -0.06 6.00
N ASP A 28 24.00 -0.62 7.13
CA ASP A 28 24.42 -2.03 7.20
C ASP A 28 23.20 -2.95 7.31
N LEU A 29 22.92 -3.70 6.23
CA LEU A 29 21.80 -4.63 6.16
C LEU A 29 21.83 -5.75 7.20
N ASN A 30 23.01 -6.13 7.70
CA ASN A 30 23.12 -7.16 8.74
C ASN A 30 22.55 -6.71 10.08
N GLN A 31 22.41 -5.40 10.27
CA GLN A 31 21.89 -4.77 11.48
C GLN A 31 20.47 -4.22 11.31
N ALA A 32 20.01 -4.09 10.06
CA ALA A 32 18.75 -3.43 9.73
C ALA A 32 17.49 -4.26 10.05
N GLY A 33 17.61 -5.59 10.09
CA GLY A 33 16.47 -6.49 10.31
C GLY A 33 15.37 -6.28 9.27
N VAL A 34 15.71 -6.44 7.99
CA VAL A 34 14.77 -6.25 6.86
C VAL A 34 13.63 -7.25 6.95
N ILE A 35 12.40 -6.74 7.00
CA ILE A 35 11.14 -7.51 7.06
C ILE A 35 10.48 -7.56 5.69
N ASP A 36 10.52 -6.45 4.96
CA ASP A 36 9.96 -6.30 3.62
C ASP A 36 10.80 -5.31 2.81
N TRP A 37 10.76 -5.41 1.48
CA TRP A 37 11.66 -4.67 0.57
C TRP A 37 10.98 -3.54 -0.20
N SER A 38 10.30 -3.84 -1.29
CA SER A 38 9.85 -2.86 -2.29
C SER A 38 8.36 -3.02 -2.55
N PRO A 39 7.62 -1.92 -2.84
CA PRO A 39 8.07 -0.52 -2.78
C PRO A 39 8.01 0.09 -1.38
N VAL A 40 7.60 -0.69 -0.37
CA VAL A 40 7.53 -0.29 1.03
C VAL A 40 8.54 -1.10 1.85
N LEU A 41 9.69 -0.49 2.11
CA LEU A 41 10.74 -1.05 2.95
C LEU A 41 10.28 -1.11 4.39
N GLY A 42 10.43 -2.27 5.02
CA GLY A 42 10.13 -2.47 6.42
C GLY A 42 11.36 -2.93 7.20
N LEU A 43 11.82 -2.13 8.18
CA LEU A 43 12.98 -2.48 9.00
C LEU A 43 12.62 -2.66 10.49
N ARG A 44 13.20 -3.69 11.10
CA ARG A 44 13.10 -3.98 12.54
C ARG A 44 14.50 -4.17 13.15
N PRO A 45 15.32 -3.11 13.22
CA PRO A 45 16.62 -3.20 13.86
C PRO A 45 16.49 -3.34 15.39
N PRO A 46 17.57 -3.72 16.09
CA PRO A 46 17.70 -3.57 17.53
C PRO A 46 17.38 -2.14 17.98
N GLU A 47 16.90 -1.98 19.22
CA GLU A 47 16.44 -0.70 19.75
C GLU A 47 17.54 0.37 19.74
N GLU A 48 18.76 -0.03 20.07
CA GLU A 48 19.94 0.82 20.14
C GLU A 48 20.42 1.34 18.78
N LEU A 49 20.01 0.71 17.66
CA LEU A 49 20.39 1.11 16.29
C LEU A 49 19.25 1.78 15.53
N ARG A 50 18.03 1.75 16.07
CA ARG A 50 16.82 2.19 15.36
C ARG A 50 16.91 3.64 14.91
N GLU A 51 17.33 4.52 15.80
CA GLU A 51 17.36 5.95 15.53
C GLU A 51 18.46 6.31 14.53
N ASP A 52 19.65 5.72 14.67
CA ASP A 52 20.78 5.92 13.74
C ASP A 52 20.41 5.47 12.33
N ILE A 53 19.76 4.31 12.18
CA ILE A 53 19.28 3.81 10.89
C ILE A 53 18.18 4.71 10.31
N TYR A 54 17.26 5.21 11.13
CA TYR A 54 16.24 6.13 10.65
C TYR A 54 16.85 7.44 10.14
N GLU A 55 17.73 8.08 10.92
CA GLU A 55 18.33 9.36 10.52
C GLU A 55 19.25 9.19 9.29
N ALA A 56 19.91 8.03 9.13
CA ALA A 56 20.64 7.70 7.90
C ALA A 56 19.72 7.65 6.67
N LEU A 57 18.51 7.11 6.81
CA LEU A 57 17.55 6.96 5.69
C LEU A 57 16.70 8.20 5.40
N LYS A 58 16.41 9.01 6.41
CA LYS A 58 15.48 10.15 6.36
C LYS A 58 15.70 11.09 5.19
N THR A 59 16.96 11.32 4.81
CA THR A 59 17.35 12.15 3.67
C THR A 59 18.32 11.44 2.72
N ALA A 60 18.36 10.11 2.77
CA ALA A 60 19.30 9.29 1.99
C ALA A 60 19.13 9.47 0.48
N HIS A 61 17.87 9.50 0.02
CA HIS A 61 17.55 9.50 -1.39
C HIS A 61 16.33 10.38 -1.69
N PRO A 62 16.32 11.19 -2.77
CA PRO A 62 15.22 12.11 -3.08
C PRO A 62 13.88 11.41 -3.36
N HIS A 63 13.93 10.13 -3.74
CA HIS A 63 12.75 9.31 -4.06
C HIS A 63 12.40 8.29 -2.96
N LEU A 64 12.94 8.48 -1.75
CA LEU A 64 12.61 7.66 -0.58
C LEU A 64 12.06 8.56 0.52
N GLN A 65 10.87 8.22 1.03
CA GLN A 65 10.37 8.84 2.25
C GLN A 65 10.43 7.83 3.40
N ALA A 66 11.33 8.07 4.35
CA ALA A 66 11.45 7.26 5.54
C ALA A 66 10.63 7.84 6.70
N TYR A 67 9.97 6.97 7.45
CA TYR A 67 9.13 7.28 8.59
C TYR A 67 9.54 6.41 9.77
N ARG A 68 9.54 6.99 10.98
CA ARG A 68 9.29 6.17 12.18
C ARG A 68 7.85 5.68 12.10
N ARG A 69 7.57 4.48 12.59
CA ARG A 69 6.21 3.93 12.61
C ARG A 69 5.19 4.89 13.22
N GLU A 70 5.57 5.59 14.28
CA GLU A 70 4.74 6.52 15.01
C GLU A 70 4.48 7.84 14.24
N GLU A 71 5.31 8.13 13.24
CA GLU A 71 5.23 9.33 12.39
C GLU A 71 4.55 9.05 11.04
N MET A 72 4.10 7.82 10.81
CA MET A 72 3.39 7.44 9.59
C MET A 72 2.16 8.34 9.37
N PRO A 73 1.92 8.82 8.13
CA PRO A 73 0.77 9.66 7.83
C PRO A 73 -0.54 9.00 8.29
N GLY A 74 -1.30 9.68 9.15
CA GLY A 74 -2.51 9.12 9.76
C GLY A 74 -3.53 8.56 8.76
N ARG A 75 -3.63 9.19 7.57
CA ARG A 75 -4.49 8.72 6.45
C ARG A 75 -4.21 7.30 5.96
N LEU A 76 -3.01 6.76 6.21
CA LEU A 76 -2.62 5.42 5.80
C LEU A 76 -3.08 4.37 6.82
N HIS A 77 -3.44 4.78 8.04
CA HIS A 77 -3.82 3.88 9.13
C HIS A 77 -2.80 2.74 9.37
N TYR A 78 -1.51 3.01 9.09
CA TYR A 78 -0.44 2.02 9.10
C TYR A 78 0.62 2.32 10.17
N SER A 79 0.20 2.33 11.43
CA SER A 79 1.11 2.55 12.57
C SER A 79 0.76 1.75 13.83
N ASN A 80 -0.54 1.52 14.07
CA ASN A 80 -1.05 0.97 15.34
C ASN A 80 -1.10 -0.57 15.38
N HIS A 81 -0.01 -1.25 15.05
CA HIS A 81 0.08 -2.71 15.20
C HIS A 81 1.51 -3.21 15.37
N HIS A 82 1.72 -4.22 16.21
CA HIS A 82 3.06 -4.74 16.54
C HIS A 82 3.79 -5.40 15.35
N ARG A 83 3.03 -5.87 14.34
CA ARG A 83 3.61 -6.43 13.10
C ARG A 83 4.20 -5.36 12.20
N ILE A 84 3.77 -4.11 12.32
CA ILE A 84 4.31 -3.01 11.52
C ILE A 84 5.76 -2.78 11.96
N PRO A 85 6.72 -2.72 11.01
CA PRO A 85 8.13 -2.47 11.31
C PRO A 85 8.35 -1.13 12.03
N TYR A 86 9.52 -0.95 12.65
CA TYR A 86 9.81 0.27 13.39
C TYR A 86 10.17 1.45 12.49
N ILE A 87 10.79 1.16 11.35
CA ILE A 87 11.15 2.13 10.32
C ILE A 87 10.52 1.66 9.03
N ILE A 88 9.85 2.58 8.33
CA ILE A 88 9.18 2.32 7.05
C ILE A 88 9.76 3.27 6.02
N GLY A 89 10.24 2.75 4.89
CA GLY A 89 10.63 3.54 3.73
C GLY A 89 9.61 3.35 2.61
N ILE A 90 9.02 4.43 2.09
CA ILE A 90 8.12 4.37 0.94
C ILE A 90 8.85 4.99 -0.25
N ALA A 91 8.99 4.23 -1.34
CA ALA A 91 9.52 4.75 -2.59
C ALA A 91 8.47 5.59 -3.33
N ASP A 92 8.93 6.57 -4.09
CA ASP A 92 8.07 7.25 -5.07
C ASP A 92 7.54 6.25 -6.13
N GLU A 93 6.40 6.57 -6.74
CA GLU A 93 5.75 5.74 -7.75
C GLU A 93 6.72 5.35 -8.88
N GLY A 94 6.82 4.04 -9.17
CA GLY A 94 7.68 3.49 -10.21
C GLY A 94 9.15 3.32 -9.85
N TRP A 95 9.54 3.64 -8.61
CA TRP A 95 10.85 3.29 -8.04
C TRP A 95 10.80 1.98 -7.26
N SER A 96 11.93 1.29 -7.19
CA SER A 96 12.07 0.06 -6.40
C SER A 96 13.15 0.21 -5.32
N ILE A 97 13.04 -0.55 -4.23
CA ILE A 97 14.02 -0.56 -3.14
C ILE A 97 14.68 -1.93 -3.06
N THR A 98 16.01 -1.99 -3.09
CA THR A 98 16.74 -3.27 -3.02
C THR A 98 18.16 -3.09 -2.48
N SER A 99 18.97 -4.15 -2.54
CA SER A 99 20.42 -4.11 -2.30
C SER A 99 21.19 -4.37 -3.58
N HIS A 100 22.44 -3.93 -3.66
CA HIS A 100 23.33 -4.24 -4.79
C HIS A 100 23.42 -5.75 -5.02
N THR A 101 23.58 -6.51 -3.94
CA THR A 101 23.69 -7.98 -4.01
C THR A 101 22.45 -8.65 -4.62
N PHE A 102 21.24 -8.13 -4.37
CA PHE A 102 20.03 -8.70 -4.96
C PHE A 102 19.84 -8.23 -6.40
N TYR A 103 20.10 -6.95 -6.69
CA TYR A 103 20.02 -6.39 -8.03
C TYR A 103 20.98 -7.07 -9.01
N ASP A 104 22.24 -7.26 -8.64
CA ASP A 104 23.27 -7.85 -9.51
C ASP A 104 22.98 -9.30 -9.89
N ARG A 105 22.10 -10.00 -9.15
CA ARG A 105 21.66 -11.36 -9.49
C ARG A 105 20.72 -11.37 -10.69
N ASP A 106 19.80 -10.41 -10.74
CA ASP A 106 18.84 -10.25 -11.84
C ASP A 106 18.27 -8.83 -11.89
N PRO A 107 18.93 -7.92 -12.63
CA PRO A 107 18.43 -6.56 -12.82
C PRO A 107 17.06 -6.48 -13.49
N SER A 108 16.68 -7.52 -14.25
CA SER A 108 15.42 -7.53 -14.99
C SER A 108 14.19 -7.68 -14.09
N TYR A 109 14.39 -8.17 -12.86
CA TYR A 109 13.35 -8.21 -11.82
C TYR A 109 12.80 -6.82 -11.49
N PHE A 110 13.60 -5.77 -11.70
CA PHE A 110 13.23 -4.38 -11.46
C PHE A 110 12.68 -3.69 -12.72
N SER A 111 12.25 -4.47 -13.70
CA SER A 111 11.57 -4.01 -14.91
C SER A 111 10.21 -4.69 -15.03
N GLY A 112 9.21 -4.00 -15.58
CA GLY A 112 7.85 -4.54 -15.71
C GLY A 112 6.85 -3.71 -14.93
N GLY A 113 6.07 -4.33 -14.03
CA GLY A 113 5.08 -3.65 -13.21
C GLY A 113 5.15 -4.06 -11.74
N ASP A 114 4.87 -3.10 -10.86
CA ASP A 114 4.81 -3.29 -9.41
C ASP A 114 3.65 -2.47 -8.80
N HIS A 115 3.37 -2.69 -7.53
CA HIS A 115 2.29 -2.05 -6.78
C HIS A 115 2.63 -1.97 -5.27
N GLY A 116 1.77 -1.30 -4.49
CA GLY A 116 1.97 -1.14 -3.04
C GLY A 116 2.50 0.24 -2.62
N TYR A 117 2.69 1.14 -3.59
CA TYR A 117 3.00 2.55 -3.36
C TYR A 117 1.87 3.28 -2.58
N ASP A 118 2.05 4.57 -2.34
CA ASP A 118 1.04 5.42 -1.72
C ASP A 118 -0.35 5.23 -2.38
N ASN A 119 -1.33 4.84 -1.57
CA ASN A 119 -2.69 4.55 -2.01
C ASN A 119 -3.45 5.76 -2.59
N ARG A 120 -2.85 6.94 -2.63
CA ARG A 120 -3.38 8.11 -3.33
C ARG A 120 -3.07 8.12 -4.82
N TYR A 121 -2.05 7.39 -5.27
CA TYR A 121 -1.72 7.33 -6.69
C TYR A 121 -2.86 6.67 -7.48
N PRO A 122 -3.39 7.31 -8.53
CA PRO A 122 -4.46 6.71 -9.34
C PRO A 122 -4.08 5.35 -9.94
N SER A 123 -2.79 5.10 -10.18
CA SER A 123 -2.28 3.81 -10.64
C SER A 123 -2.48 2.68 -9.63
N MET A 124 -2.63 3.00 -8.33
CA MET A 124 -2.83 2.04 -7.25
C MET A 124 -4.31 1.73 -7.00
N TYR A 125 -5.22 2.42 -7.68
CA TYR A 125 -6.66 2.20 -7.48
C TYR A 125 -7.09 0.88 -8.12
N GLY A 126 -7.81 0.07 -7.36
CA GLY A 126 -8.49 -1.12 -7.87
C GLY A 126 -9.76 -0.77 -8.66
N ILE A 127 -10.28 -1.75 -9.41
CA ILE A 127 -11.57 -1.62 -10.09
C ILE A 127 -12.73 -1.95 -9.13
N PHE A 128 -13.91 -1.41 -9.42
CA PHE A 128 -15.16 -1.81 -8.79
C PHE A 128 -16.31 -1.73 -9.79
N ILE A 129 -17.03 -2.83 -9.99
CA ILE A 129 -18.21 -2.94 -10.86
C ILE A 129 -19.24 -3.79 -10.12
N ALA A 130 -20.44 -3.26 -9.97
CA ALA A 130 -21.55 -3.97 -9.35
C ALA A 130 -22.74 -4.03 -10.32
N ARG A 131 -23.43 -5.17 -10.34
CA ARG A 131 -24.65 -5.35 -11.13
C ARG A 131 -25.60 -6.30 -10.43
N GLY A 132 -26.86 -5.89 -10.27
CA GLY A 132 -27.88 -6.72 -9.65
C GLY A 132 -29.11 -5.89 -9.32
N PRO A 133 -30.18 -6.53 -8.81
CA PRO A 133 -31.42 -5.85 -8.41
C PRO A 133 -31.26 -4.93 -7.19
N ALA A 134 -30.12 -4.98 -6.49
CA ALA A 134 -29.84 -4.11 -5.34
C ALA A 134 -29.02 -2.87 -5.71
N PHE A 135 -28.67 -2.69 -6.99
CA PHE A 135 -27.78 -1.63 -7.45
C PHE A 135 -28.43 -0.81 -8.55
N GLU A 136 -28.19 0.50 -8.48
CA GLU A 136 -28.57 1.48 -9.51
C GLU A 136 -27.96 1.13 -10.87
N ASN A 137 -28.78 1.21 -11.92
CA ASN A 137 -28.37 0.78 -13.26
C ASN A 137 -27.71 1.93 -14.04
N GLY A 138 -26.50 1.69 -14.57
CA GLY A 138 -25.78 2.65 -15.40
C GLY A 138 -25.16 3.81 -14.62
N LEU A 139 -25.21 3.76 -13.28
CA LEU A 139 -24.59 4.77 -12.42
C LEU A 139 -23.06 4.68 -12.49
N LYS A 140 -22.41 5.83 -12.67
CA LYS A 140 -20.96 6.00 -12.48
C LYS A 140 -20.75 6.88 -11.25
N VAL A 141 -19.86 6.45 -10.37
CA VAL A 141 -19.56 7.13 -9.10
C VAL A 141 -18.09 7.56 -9.06
N PRO A 142 -17.74 8.60 -8.28
CA PRO A 142 -16.34 8.93 -7.98
C PRO A 142 -15.62 7.78 -7.25
N PRO A 143 -14.27 7.78 -7.22
CA PRO A 143 -13.50 6.84 -6.42
C PRO A 143 -13.89 6.88 -4.94
N PHE A 144 -13.84 5.72 -4.28
CA PHE A 144 -14.14 5.55 -2.87
C PHE A 144 -13.20 4.49 -2.27
N GLN A 145 -13.10 4.43 -0.94
CA GLN A 145 -12.22 3.48 -0.27
C GLN A 145 -12.86 2.08 -0.20
N ASN A 146 -12.07 1.05 -0.47
CA ASN A 146 -12.53 -0.35 -0.49
C ASN A 146 -13.08 -0.84 0.87
N ILE A 147 -12.69 -0.21 1.99
CA ILE A 147 -13.21 -0.53 3.34
C ILE A 147 -14.74 -0.40 3.43
N HIS A 148 -15.37 0.43 2.59
CA HIS A 148 -16.82 0.60 2.57
C HIS A 148 -17.56 -0.57 1.91
N ILE A 149 -16.86 -1.41 1.14
CA ILE A 149 -17.45 -2.54 0.40
C ILE A 149 -18.03 -3.59 1.36
N TYR A 150 -17.43 -3.78 2.54
CA TYR A 150 -17.95 -4.72 3.53
C TYR A 150 -19.40 -4.37 3.93
N ASN A 151 -19.65 -3.11 4.29
CA ASN A 151 -21.00 -2.65 4.66
C ASN A 151 -21.98 -2.69 3.48
N LEU A 152 -21.49 -2.41 2.26
CA LEU A 152 -22.29 -2.52 1.05
C LEU A 152 -22.77 -3.96 0.81
N ILE A 153 -21.86 -4.93 0.88
CA ILE A 153 -22.18 -6.35 0.70
C ILE A 153 -23.11 -6.84 1.82
N ALA A 154 -22.84 -6.47 3.08
CA ALA A 154 -23.72 -6.81 4.20
C ALA A 154 -25.15 -6.30 3.98
N ASN A 155 -25.30 -5.06 3.52
CA ASN A 155 -26.60 -4.47 3.20
C ASN A 155 -27.33 -5.25 2.09
N VAL A 156 -26.64 -5.55 0.98
CA VAL A 156 -27.20 -6.33 -0.14
C VAL A 156 -27.66 -7.73 0.29
N LEU A 157 -26.99 -8.34 1.27
CA LEU A 157 -27.34 -9.64 1.82
C LEU A 157 -28.39 -9.58 2.95
N GLY A 158 -28.80 -8.39 3.39
CA GLY A 158 -29.70 -8.21 4.54
C GLY A 158 -29.07 -8.61 5.87
N LEU A 159 -27.75 -8.45 6.02
CA LEU A 159 -26.99 -8.80 7.22
C LEU A 159 -26.67 -7.56 8.05
N GLU A 160 -26.62 -7.74 9.38
CA GLU A 160 -26.03 -6.77 10.29
C GLU A 160 -24.49 -6.86 10.19
N PRO A 161 -23.78 -5.79 9.81
CA PRO A 161 -22.33 -5.80 9.71
C PRO A 161 -21.68 -5.86 11.10
N ALA A 162 -20.60 -6.63 11.23
CA ALA A 162 -19.73 -6.56 12.41
C ALA A 162 -19.02 -5.18 12.50
N PRO A 163 -18.49 -4.78 13.66
CA PRO A 163 -17.72 -3.54 13.80
C PRO A 163 -16.55 -3.48 12.80
N ASN A 164 -16.46 -2.40 12.03
CA ASN A 164 -15.45 -2.16 11.01
C ASN A 164 -15.26 -0.64 10.75
N ASP A 165 -14.22 -0.27 9.99
CA ASP A 165 -13.90 1.13 9.69
C ASP A 165 -14.69 1.72 8.50
N GLY A 166 -15.53 0.91 7.84
CA GLY A 166 -16.33 1.34 6.71
C GLY A 166 -17.56 2.16 7.11
N CYS A 167 -18.06 2.97 6.19
CA CYS A 167 -19.30 3.74 6.34
C CYS A 167 -20.23 3.43 5.15
N LEU A 168 -21.46 2.96 5.42
CA LEU A 168 -22.42 2.64 4.36
C LEU A 168 -22.80 3.89 3.56
N ASP A 169 -22.95 5.05 4.21
CA ASP A 169 -23.37 6.29 3.55
C ASP A 169 -22.38 6.74 2.47
N SER A 170 -21.09 6.37 2.56
CA SER A 170 -20.09 6.64 1.53
C SER A 170 -20.40 5.95 0.19
N VAL A 171 -21.20 4.89 0.19
CA VAL A 171 -21.47 4.04 -0.98
C VAL A 171 -22.96 3.77 -1.20
N LYS A 172 -23.82 4.32 -0.34
CA LYS A 172 -25.28 4.10 -0.37
C LYS A 172 -25.94 4.60 -1.66
N VAL A 173 -25.36 5.61 -2.31
CA VAL A 173 -25.82 6.11 -3.63
C VAL A 173 -25.82 5.04 -4.72
N MET A 174 -25.09 3.94 -4.54
CA MET A 174 -25.07 2.82 -5.49
C MET A 174 -26.28 1.89 -5.36
N LEU A 175 -27.00 1.96 -4.24
CA LEU A 175 -28.12 1.07 -3.93
C LEU A 175 -29.44 1.62 -4.48
N ASP A 176 -30.32 0.71 -4.94
CA ASP A 176 -31.71 0.98 -5.35
C ASP A 176 -32.66 0.97 -4.13
#